data_AF-A0A7C1SJ55-F1
#
_entry.id   AF-A0A7C1SJ55-F1
#
_cell.length_a   1.000
_cell.length_b   1.000
_cell.length_c   1.000
_cell.angle_alpha   90.00
_cell.angle_beta   90.00
_cell.angle_gamma   90.00
#
_symmetry.space_group_name_H-M   'P 1'
#
loop_
_entity.id
_entity.type
_entity.pdbx_description
1 polymer ?
#
loop_
_entity_poly.entity_id
_entity_poly.type
_entity_poly.pdbx_seq_one_letter_code
_entity_poly.pdbx_strand_id
1 'polypeptide(L)' 'MLIGNVDVDLLSKGTPEEIETEVRNLIRDIAPGGGYILSSGNSLASSVKIENVMAMGDALKKYGYYPIDIKK' A
#
# COMPACT_ATOMS: atom_id res chain seq x y z
N MET A 1 0.10 10.33 -13.23
CA MET A 1 -0.79 9.35 -12.60
C MET A 1 -0.03 8.04 -12.48
N LEU A 2 0.14 7.53 -11.27
CA LEU A 2 0.80 6.25 -11.01
C LEU A 2 -0.20 5.30 -10.35
N ILE A 3 -0.22 4.04 -10.77
CA ILE A 3 -1.11 3.01 -10.26
C ILE A 3 -0.25 1.80 -9.88
N GLY A 4 -0.41 1.29 -8.67
CA GLY A 4 0.27 0.06 -8.23
C GLY A 4 1.42 0.30 -7.26
N ASN A 5 2.47 -0.52 -7.43
CA ASN A 5 3.74 -0.50 -6.68
C ASN A 5 3.77 -1.21 -5.32
N VAL A 6 2.69 -1.88 -4.89
CA VAL A 6 2.76 -2.77 -3.72
C VAL A 6 3.34 -4.12 -4.15
N ASP A 7 4.38 -4.58 -3.45
CA ASP A 7 5.04 -5.86 -3.73
C ASP A 7 4.11 -7.06 -3.47
N VAL A 8 3.92 -7.89 -4.50
CA VAL A 8 3.07 -9.09 -4.44
C VAL A 8 3.72 -10.22 -3.65
N ASP A 9 5.05 -10.28 -3.60
CA ASP A 9 5.76 -11.22 -2.74
C ASP A 9 5.52 -10.87 -1.27
N LEU A 10 5.51 -9.57 -0.92
CA LEU A 10 5.18 -9.11 0.42
C LEU A 10 3.72 -9.43 0.77
N LEU A 11 2.79 -9.19 -0.15
CA LEU A 11 1.37 -9.56 0.01
C LEU A 11 1.16 -11.08 0.22
N SER A 12 2.03 -11.92 -0.37
CA SER A 12 1.94 -13.38 -0.25
C SER A 12 2.63 -13.95 0.99
N LYS A 13 3.77 -13.38 1.40
CA LYS A 13 4.66 -13.99 2.40
C LYS A 13 4.82 -13.17 3.68
N GLY A 14 4.70 -11.84 3.58
CA GLY A 14 4.91 -10.92 4.69
C GLY A 14 3.81 -10.94 5.74
N THR A 15 3.95 -10.06 6.72
CA THR A 15 2.99 -9.82 7.80
C THR A 15 2.18 -8.54 7.55
N PRO A 16 0.99 -8.41 8.17
CA PRO A 16 0.19 -7.18 8.12
C PRO A 16 0.97 -5.90 8.48
N GLU A 17 1.89 -5.98 9.44
CA GLU A 17 2.71 -4.85 9.89
C GLU A 17 3.74 -4.41 8.83
N GLU A 18 4.32 -5.38 8.11
CA GLU A 18 5.21 -5.10 6.98
C GLU A 18 4.43 -4.44 5.84
N ILE A 19 3.21 -4.91 5.57
CA ILE A 19 2.31 -4.29 4.58
C ILE A 19 1.96 -2.86 4.97
N GLU A 20 1.58 -2.61 6.22
CA GLU A 20 1.28 -1.25 6.70
C GLU A 20 2.48 -0.32 6.50
N THR A 21 3.68 -0.80 6.83
CA THR A 21 4.92 -0.03 6.68
C THR A 21 5.21 0.30 5.21
N GLU A 22 5.08 -0.68 4.32
CA GLU A 22 5.30 -0.49 2.89
C GLU A 22 4.29 0.49 2.29
N VAL A 23 3.00 0.30 2.56
CA VAL A 23 1.94 1.20 2.09
C VAL A 23 2.14 2.62 2.61
N ARG A 24 2.53 2.77 3.88
CA ARG A 24 2.86 4.07 4.47
C ARG A 24 4.03 4.74 3.74
N ASN A 25 5.10 4.01 3.41
CA ASN A 25 6.25 4.53 2.68
C ASN A 25 5.86 4.96 1.27
N LEU A 26 5.11 4.12 0.55
CA LEU A 26 4.59 4.44 -0.79
C LEU A 26 3.73 5.70 -0.78
N ILE A 27 2.80 5.81 0.17
CA ILE A 27 1.96 6.99 0.31
C ILE A 27 2.80 8.23 0.65
N ARG A 28 3.80 8.11 1.53
CA ARG A 28 4.69 9.23 1.88
C ARG A 28 5.49 9.72 0.67
N ASP A 29 6.03 8.82 -0.12
CA ASP A 29 7.02 9.15 -1.15
C ASP A 29 6.38 9.47 -2.51
N ILE A 30 5.24 8.86 -2.82
CA ILE A 30 4.63 8.89 -4.16
C ILE A 30 3.31 9.68 -4.18
N ALA A 31 2.50 9.58 -3.12
CA ALA A 31 1.19 10.20 -3.12
C ALA A 31 1.18 11.75 -3.05
N PRO A 32 2.16 12.48 -2.45
CA PRO A 32 2.08 13.94 -2.36
C PRO A 32 1.93 14.60 -3.74
N GLY A 33 1.00 15.55 -3.86
CA GLY A 33 0.63 16.16 -5.14
C GLY A 33 -0.50 15.45 -5.89
N GLY A 34 -0.96 14.30 -5.39
CA GLY A 34 -2.10 13.57 -5.94
C GLY A 34 -1.76 12.69 -7.14
N GLY A 35 -2.77 11.94 -7.61
CA GLY A 35 -2.62 11.09 -8.80
C GLY A 35 -1.92 9.75 -8.55
N TYR A 36 -1.79 9.33 -7.29
CA TYR A 36 -1.40 7.97 -6.91
C TYR A 36 -2.63 7.13 -6.57
N ILE A 37 -2.73 5.95 -7.18
CA ILE A 37 -3.75 4.94 -6.89
C ILE A 37 -3.05 3.70 -6.33
N LEU A 38 -3.30 3.39 -5.05
CA LEU A 38 -2.76 2.20 -4.42
C LEU A 38 -3.35 0.95 -5.06
N SER A 39 -2.48 0.08 -5.58
CA SER A 39 -2.85 -1.22 -6.13
C SER A 39 -1.66 -2.18 -6.03
N SER A 40 -1.86 -3.45 -6.33
CA SER A 40 -0.75 -4.41 -6.44
C SER A 40 0.13 -4.07 -7.64
N GLY A 41 1.44 -4.29 -7.52
CA GLY A 41 2.40 -4.09 -8.62
C GLY A 41 2.28 -5.12 -9.74
N ASN A 42 1.60 -6.24 -9.49
CA ASN A 42 1.26 -7.30 -10.45
C ASN A 42 -0.11 -7.89 -10.13
N SER A 43 -0.57 -8.88 -10.90
CA SER A 43 -1.80 -9.63 -10.61
C SER A 43 -1.78 -10.23 -9.20
N LEU A 44 -2.87 -10.06 -8.44
CA LEU A 44 -3.07 -10.76 -7.18
C LEU A 44 -3.20 -12.26 -7.46
N ALA A 45 -2.10 -12.99 -7.26
CA ALA A 45 -2.09 -14.44 -7.34
C ALA A 45 -2.88 -15.05 -6.17
N SER A 46 -3.36 -16.27 -6.33
CA SER A 46 -4.04 -17.05 -5.28
C SER A 46 -3.20 -17.31 -4.02
N SER A 47 -1.92 -16.93 -4.04
CA SER A 47 -0.99 -17.00 -2.90
C SER A 47 -1.09 -15.81 -1.93
N VAL A 48 -1.85 -14.76 -2.28
CA VAL A 48 -1.97 -13.57 -1.42
C VAL A 48 -2.79 -13.89 -0.17
N LYS A 49 -2.27 -13.50 1.00
CA LYS A 49 -2.98 -13.67 2.26
C LYS A 49 -4.05 -12.59 2.42
N ILE A 50 -5.25 -12.99 2.83
CA ILE A 50 -6.39 -12.08 3.04
C ILE A 50 -6.04 -11.00 4.07
N GLU A 51 -5.38 -11.38 5.17
CA GLU A 51 -4.93 -10.45 6.21
C GLU A 51 -4.05 -9.31 5.68
N ASN A 52 -3.19 -9.62 4.70
CA ASN A 52 -2.30 -8.63 4.07
C ASN A 52 -3.07 -7.68 3.14
N VAL A 53 -4.10 -8.19 2.42
CA VAL A 53 -4.98 -7.33 1.61
C VAL A 53 -5.80 -6.40 2.49
N MET A 54 -6.30 -6.90 3.61
CA MET A 54 -7.02 -6.09 4.60
C MET A 54 -6.12 -5.02 5.20
N ALA A 55 -4.90 -5.39 5.60
CA ALA A 55 -3.88 -4.46 6.10
C ALA A 55 -3.54 -3.36 5.08
N MET A 56 -3.44 -3.70 3.80
CA MET A 56 -3.24 -2.73 2.73
C MET A 56 -4.38 -1.69 2.66
N GLY A 57 -5.63 -2.16 2.73
CA GLY A 57 -6.81 -1.29 2.75
C GLY A 57 -6.91 -0.42 4.00
N ASP A 58 -6.54 -0.96 5.16
CA ASP A 58 -6.57 -0.22 6.42
C ASP A 58 -5.44 0.81 6.51
N ALA A 59 -4.25 0.48 6.01
CA ALA A 59 -3.16 1.44 5.85
C ALA A 59 -3.53 2.57 4.89
N LEU A 60 -4.22 2.27 3.78
CA LEU A 60 -4.73 3.30 2.86
C LEU A 60 -5.73 4.22 3.55
N LYS A 61 -6.66 3.69 4.36
CA LYS A 61 -7.59 4.52 5.14
C LYS A 61 -6.86 5.35 6.20
N LYS A 62 -5.75 4.87 6.74
CA LYS A 62 -5.00 5.57 7.79
C LYS A 62 -4.14 6.71 7.22
N TYR A 63 -3.56 6.51 6.04
CA TYR A 63 -2.50 7.37 5.50
C TYR A 63 -2.86 8.07 4.18
N GLY A 64 -3.84 7.57 3.43
CA GLY A 64 -4.13 7.97 2.05
C GLY A 64 -5.06 9.18 1.89
N TYR A 65 -5.42 9.87 2.98
CA TYR A 65 -6.25 11.08 2.91
C TYR A 65 -5.41 12.29 2.50
N TYR A 66 -5.87 12.97 1.46
CA TYR A 66 -5.24 14.20 0.98
C TYR A 66 -5.70 15.44 1.78
N PRO A 67 -4.83 16.44 1.97
CA PRO A 67 -3.39 16.43 1.64
C PRO A 67 -2.63 15.43 2.52
N ILE A 68 -1.68 14.71 1.93
CA ILE A 68 -0.89 13.70 2.65
C ILE A 68 -0.05 14.41 3.73
N ASP A 69 -0.39 14.19 5.01
CA ASP A 69 0.33 14.74 6.17
C ASP A 69 1.04 13.61 6.93
N ILE A 70 2.03 13.01 6.29
CA ILE A 70 2.93 12.02 6.92
C ILE A 70 4.24 12.73 7.20
N LYS A 71 4.42 13.16 8.45
CA LYS A 71 5.70 13.74 8.91
C LYS A 71 6.83 12.73 8.73
N LYS A 72 7.97 13.22 8.21
CA LYS A 72 9.21 12.46 8.02
C LYS A 72 9.79 11.98 9.34
#